data_AF-A0A8B6D2I7-F1
#
_entry.id   AF-A0A8B6D2I7-F1
#
_cell.length_a   1.000
_cell.length_b   1.000
_cell.length_c   1.000
_cell.angle_alpha   90.00
_cell.angle_beta   90.00
_cell.angle_gamma   90.00
#
_symmetry.space_group_name_H-M   'P 1'
#
loop_
_entity.id
_entity.type
_entity.pdbx_description
1 polymer ?
#
loop_
_entity_poly.entity_id
_entity_poly.type
_entity_poly.pdbx_seq_one_letter_code
_entity_poly.pdbx_strand_id
1 'polypeptide(L)'
;MVAGPIMVRGQAVTSHAVQEKKTRSRTCTNPLPSEGGSACKGSATKSDVCNEKPCPVNGAWSQYGDWTRCTKTCGRGTQTRSRTCTNPSPSAGGSACKGSSVQSKNCNENLCPVNGGWSNYGAWTSCNKPCGTGQKTRSRTCTNPSPSEGGSACKGTATQSDVCNAKPCPGQY
;
A
#
# COMPACT_ATOMS: atom_id res chain seq x y z
N MET A 1 8.12 -12.12 23.54
CA MET A 1 8.92 -10.94 23.13
C MET A 1 7.96 -9.77 22.99
N VAL A 2 7.83 -8.97 24.04
CA VAL A 2 6.93 -7.81 24.08
C VAL A 2 7.73 -6.57 23.69
N ALA A 3 7.40 -5.98 22.54
CA ALA A 3 7.97 -4.72 22.09
C ALA A 3 7.29 -3.58 22.88
N GLY A 4 8.07 -2.83 23.65
CA GLY A 4 7.62 -1.67 24.40
C GLY A 4 7.25 -0.48 23.49
N PRO A 5 6.54 0.52 24.01
CA PRO A 5 6.07 1.65 23.23
C PRO A 5 7.23 2.58 22.82
N ILE A 6 7.33 2.85 21.51
CA ILE A 6 8.25 3.83 20.93
C ILE A 6 7.67 5.23 21.19
N MET A 7 8.29 5.99 22.08
CA MET A 7 7.99 7.41 22.26
C MET A 7 8.54 8.21 21.07
N VAL A 8 7.68 8.54 20.11
CA VAL A 8 8.00 9.54 19.10
C VAL A 8 7.79 10.91 19.74
N ARG A 9 8.89 11.65 19.94
CA ARG A 9 8.87 13.05 20.41
C ARG A 9 8.01 13.87 19.46
N GLY A 10 6.76 14.12 19.84
CA GLY A 10 5.92 15.11 19.20
C GLY A 10 6.52 16.49 19.47
N GLN A 11 7.18 17.07 18.47
CA GLN A 11 7.36 18.51 18.47
C GLN A 11 5.98 19.12 18.25
N ALA A 12 5.32 19.46 19.35
CA ALA A 12 4.18 20.33 19.34
C ALA A 12 4.63 21.66 18.73
N VAL A 13 4.28 21.91 17.46
CA VAL A 13 4.28 23.25 16.92
C VAL A 13 3.08 23.93 17.58
N THR A 14 3.26 24.38 18.82
CA THR A 14 2.28 25.21 19.48
C THR A 14 2.13 26.45 18.59
N SER A 15 0.94 26.61 18.02
CA SER A 15 0.48 27.89 17.48
C SER A 15 0.51 28.86 18.66
N HIS A 16 1.63 29.54 18.81
CA HIS A 16 1.72 30.65 19.75
C HIS A 16 1.00 31.81 19.08
N ALA A 17 -0.31 31.89 19.28
CA ALA A 17 -0.99 33.18 19.20
C ALA A 17 -0.44 34.02 20.35
N VAL A 18 0.74 34.63 20.15
CA VAL A 18 1.26 35.63 21.05
C VAL A 18 0.34 36.83 20.91
N GLN A 19 -0.52 37.08 21.90
CA GLN A 19 -1.30 38.30 21.95
C GLN A 19 -0.35 39.46 22.20
N GLU A 20 0.18 40.03 21.13
CA GLU A 20 1.06 41.18 21.20
C GLU A 20 0.23 42.43 21.46
N LYS A 21 0.54 43.14 22.54
CA LYS A 21 -0.16 44.36 22.94
C LYS A 21 0.72 45.56 22.61
N LYS A 22 0.30 46.41 21.68
CA LYS A 22 1.00 47.66 21.38
C LYS A 22 0.51 48.73 22.34
N THR A 23 1.43 49.27 23.14
CA THR A 23 1.12 50.32 24.10
C THR A 23 1.76 51.62 23.67
N ARG A 24 0.98 52.70 23.64
CA ARG A 24 1.45 54.06 23.43
C ARG A 24 1.17 54.90 24.67
N SER A 25 2.16 55.68 25.08
CA SER A 25 2.05 56.64 26.17
C SER A 25 2.04 58.07 25.63
N ARG A 26 1.23 58.93 26.23
CA ARG A 26 1.23 60.37 26.02
C ARG A 26 1.61 61.07 27.33
N THR A 27 2.38 62.13 27.20
CA THR A 27 2.73 63.05 28.29
C THR A 27 2.29 64.45 27.91
N CYS A 28 1.88 65.23 28.90
CA CYS A 28 1.41 66.58 28.66
C CYS A 28 2.55 67.56 28.73
N THR A 29 2.96 68.04 27.56
CA THR A 29 4.15 68.85 27.37
C THR A 29 3.84 70.25 26.86
N ASN A 30 2.57 70.59 26.62
CA ASN A 30 2.18 71.90 26.09
C ASN A 30 0.78 72.36 26.56
N PRO A 31 0.66 73.15 27.65
CA PRO A 31 1.71 73.48 28.62
C PRO A 31 1.96 72.33 29.62
N LEU A 32 3.13 72.33 30.27
CA LEU A 32 3.40 71.41 31.38
C LEU A 32 2.57 71.84 32.61
N PRO A 33 1.90 70.92 33.34
CA PRO A 33 1.19 71.29 34.56
C PRO A 33 2.15 71.84 35.63
N SER A 34 1.90 73.06 36.12
CA SER A 34 2.66 73.71 37.22
C SER A 34 1.69 74.37 38.22
N GLU A 35 2.18 74.67 39.44
CA GLU A 35 1.51 75.50 40.46
C GLU A 35 0.01 75.16 40.71
N GLY A 36 -0.31 73.88 40.88
CA GLY A 36 -1.69 73.43 41.17
C GLY A 36 -2.58 73.21 39.94
N GLY A 37 -2.04 73.28 38.72
CA GLY A 37 -2.75 72.94 37.49
C GLY A 37 -3.22 71.47 37.44
N SER A 38 -4.43 71.24 36.92
CA SER A 38 -5.01 69.90 36.85
C SER A 38 -4.25 68.99 35.89
N ALA A 39 -4.08 67.72 36.28
CA ALA A 39 -3.54 66.69 35.39
C ALA A 39 -4.40 66.57 34.12
N CYS A 40 -3.77 66.19 33.01
CA CYS A 40 -4.48 66.03 31.75
C CYS A 40 -5.62 65.02 31.83
N LYS A 41 -6.76 65.40 31.25
CA LYS A 41 -7.95 64.56 31.22
C LYS A 41 -7.75 63.31 30.36
N GLY A 42 -8.00 62.14 30.94
CA GLY A 42 -7.97 60.83 30.28
C GLY A 42 -6.62 60.11 30.40
N SER A 43 -6.62 58.80 30.18
CA SER A 43 -5.45 57.93 30.42
C SER A 43 -4.18 58.37 29.66
N ALA A 44 -3.04 58.34 30.36
CA ALA A 44 -1.73 58.59 29.77
C ALA A 44 -1.27 57.42 28.87
N THR A 45 -1.87 56.25 29.02
CA THR A 45 -1.51 55.04 28.31
C THR A 45 -2.71 54.52 27.55
N LYS A 46 -2.54 54.26 26.25
CA LYS A 46 -3.50 53.51 25.44
C LYS A 46 -2.82 52.23 24.96
N SER A 47 -3.49 51.12 25.10
CA SER A 47 -3.00 49.84 24.57
C SER A 47 -4.03 49.23 23.65
N ASP A 48 -3.56 48.78 22.50
CA ASP A 48 -4.37 48.08 21.49
C ASP A 48 -3.78 46.67 21.30
N VAL A 49 -4.65 45.67 21.15
CA VAL A 49 -4.24 44.29 20.84
C VAL A 49 -3.90 44.22 19.35
N CYS A 50 -2.76 43.63 19.02
CA CYS A 50 -2.33 43.38 17.66
C CYS A 50 -2.38 41.86 17.39
N ASN A 51 -2.51 41.47 16.12
CA ASN A 51 -2.58 40.06 15.70
C ASN A 51 -3.77 39.27 16.29
N GLU A 52 -4.98 39.86 16.29
CA GLU A 52 -6.20 39.21 16.79
C GLU A 52 -6.54 37.89 16.06
N LYS A 53 -6.12 37.74 14.80
CA LYS A 53 -6.29 36.52 14.02
C LYS A 53 -4.98 35.76 13.89
N PRO A 54 -4.97 34.43 14.10
CA PRO A 54 -3.78 33.62 13.89
C PRO A 54 -3.34 33.68 12.42
N CYS A 55 -2.02 33.65 12.20
CA CYS A 55 -1.45 33.62 10.87
C CYS A 55 -1.80 32.31 10.14
N PRO A 56 -2.13 32.35 8.83
CA PRO A 56 -2.37 31.14 8.04
C PRO A 56 -1.17 30.20 8.07
N VAL A 57 -1.41 28.92 8.36
CA VAL A 57 -0.39 27.86 8.24
C VAL A 57 -0.77 27.00 7.05
N ASN A 58 0.06 27.00 6.02
CA ASN A 58 -0.11 26.10 4.88
C ASN A 58 0.23 24.67 5.31
N GLY A 59 -0.60 23.71 4.89
CA GLY A 59 -0.32 22.31 5.16
C GLY A 59 0.89 21.82 4.39
N ALA A 60 1.65 20.92 5.00
CA ALA A 60 2.67 20.16 4.30
C ALA A 60 2.54 18.66 4.58
N TRP A 61 3.01 17.90 3.60
CA TRP A 61 2.94 16.45 3.60
C TRP A 61 3.78 15.88 4.74
N SER A 62 3.21 14.91 5.46
CA SER A 62 3.98 13.97 6.27
C SER A 62 4.93 13.17 5.37
N GLN A 63 5.89 12.51 5.99
CA GLN A 63 6.58 11.41 5.31
C GLN A 63 5.55 10.36 4.88
N TYR A 64 5.85 9.66 3.80
CA TYR A 64 5.07 8.48 3.45
C TYR A 64 5.24 7.42 4.52
N GLY A 65 4.16 6.71 4.82
CA GLY A 65 4.25 5.45 5.54
C GLY A 65 4.93 4.37 4.71
N ASP A 66 5.03 3.19 5.31
CA ASP A 66 5.58 2.03 4.65
C ASP A 66 4.72 1.59 3.45
N TRP A 67 5.37 0.89 2.53
CA TRP A 67 4.65 0.21 1.46
C TRP A 67 3.80 -0.92 2.03
N THR A 68 2.58 -1.07 1.53
CA THR A 68 1.76 -2.26 1.76
C THR A 68 2.46 -3.49 1.21
N ARG A 69 2.03 -4.67 1.67
CA ARG A 69 2.41 -5.91 1.00
C ARG A 69 2.02 -5.87 -0.48
N CYS A 70 2.77 -6.60 -1.30
CA CYS A 70 2.45 -6.77 -2.70
C CYS A 70 1.11 -7.50 -2.85
N THR A 71 0.27 -7.07 -3.79
CA THR A 71 -1.05 -7.70 -4.04
C THR A 71 -0.97 -9.14 -4.51
N LYS A 72 0.17 -9.55 -5.05
CA LYS A 72 0.44 -10.94 -5.45
C LYS A 72 1.70 -11.43 -4.79
N THR A 73 1.83 -12.73 -4.60
CA THR A 73 3.05 -13.39 -4.10
C THR A 73 4.02 -13.78 -5.22
N CYS A 74 3.52 -13.91 -6.45
CA CYS A 74 4.29 -14.16 -7.67
C CYS A 74 3.69 -13.36 -8.83
N GLY A 75 4.46 -13.22 -9.91
CA GLY A 75 4.08 -12.41 -11.07
C GLY A 75 3.98 -10.92 -10.74
N ARG A 76 3.61 -10.12 -11.74
CA ARG A 76 3.49 -8.66 -11.58
C ARG A 76 2.31 -8.32 -10.67
N GLY A 77 2.62 -7.79 -9.48
CA GLY A 77 1.69 -7.22 -8.51
C GLY A 77 1.90 -5.71 -8.31
N THR A 78 1.20 -5.14 -7.34
CA THR A 78 1.23 -3.72 -7.01
C THR A 78 1.29 -3.53 -5.50
N GLN A 79 1.99 -2.50 -5.03
CA GLN A 79 1.99 -2.07 -3.64
C GLN A 79 1.76 -0.58 -3.56
N THR A 80 1.16 -0.13 -2.46
CA THR A 80 0.79 1.27 -2.25
C THR A 80 1.36 1.79 -0.96
N ARG A 81 1.53 3.10 -0.85
CA ARG A 81 1.83 3.78 0.41
C ARG A 81 1.09 5.10 0.47
N SER A 82 0.82 5.58 1.67
CA SER A 82 0.08 6.81 1.89
C SER A 82 0.86 7.80 2.75
N ARG A 83 0.48 9.07 2.65
CA ARG A 83 0.95 10.19 3.46
C ARG A 83 -0.25 11.07 3.82
N THR A 84 -0.10 11.88 4.86
CA THR A 84 -1.17 12.77 5.33
C THR A 84 -0.71 14.22 5.31
N CYS A 85 -1.64 15.15 5.16
CA CYS A 85 -1.34 16.59 5.15
C CYS A 85 -1.32 17.13 6.58
N THR A 86 -0.36 16.68 7.39
CA THR A 86 -0.35 16.91 8.84
C THR A 86 0.97 17.44 9.38
N ASN A 87 1.97 17.67 8.53
CA ASN A 87 3.30 18.10 8.94
C ASN A 87 3.74 19.42 8.28
N PRO A 88 3.12 20.56 8.60
CA PRO A 88 2.02 20.75 9.56
C PRO A 88 0.64 20.58 8.91
N SER A 89 -0.42 20.52 9.74
CA SER A 89 -1.80 20.56 9.25
C SER A 89 -2.19 21.98 8.84
N PRO A 90 -2.95 22.20 7.75
CA PRO A 90 -3.44 23.51 7.38
C PRO A 90 -4.29 24.13 8.50
N SER A 91 -4.08 25.41 8.81
CA SER A 91 -4.88 26.13 9.80
C SER A 91 -4.99 27.62 9.48
N ALA A 92 -5.94 28.31 10.13
CA ALA A 92 -6.17 29.75 9.99
C ALA A 92 -6.29 30.22 8.52
N GLY A 93 -6.94 29.43 7.67
CA GLY A 93 -7.12 29.75 6.25
C GLY A 93 -5.93 29.41 5.35
N GLY A 94 -4.93 28.68 5.85
CA GLY A 94 -3.81 28.19 5.05
C GLY A 94 -4.22 27.13 4.02
N SER A 95 -3.40 27.00 2.97
CA SER A 95 -3.67 26.11 1.84
C SER A 95 -3.51 24.64 2.21
N ALA A 96 -4.36 23.78 1.64
CA ALA A 96 -4.19 22.33 1.70
C ALA A 96 -3.00 21.84 0.85
N CYS A 97 -2.49 20.65 1.18
CA CYS A 97 -1.40 20.04 0.43
C CYS A 97 -1.82 19.73 -1.01
N LYS A 98 -0.97 20.07 -1.98
CA LYS A 98 -1.18 19.76 -3.40
C LYS A 98 -0.60 18.38 -3.75
N GLY A 99 -1.31 17.64 -4.60
CA GLY A 99 -0.92 16.32 -5.11
C GLY A 99 -1.60 15.15 -4.42
N SER A 100 -1.27 13.92 -4.83
CA SER A 100 -1.87 12.71 -4.28
C SER A 100 -1.34 12.39 -2.88
N SER A 101 -2.24 11.94 -1.99
CA SER A 101 -1.92 11.35 -0.69
C SER A 101 -1.48 9.89 -0.80
N VAL A 102 -1.69 9.25 -1.94
CA VAL A 102 -1.37 7.83 -2.18
C VAL A 102 -0.41 7.71 -3.36
N GLN A 103 0.60 6.85 -3.18
CA GLN A 103 1.52 6.43 -4.23
C GLN A 103 1.36 4.94 -4.47
N SER A 104 1.50 4.52 -5.73
CA SER A 104 1.46 3.12 -6.16
C SER A 104 2.73 2.80 -6.97
N LYS A 105 3.23 1.57 -6.84
CA LYS A 105 4.30 1.04 -7.69
C LYS A 105 4.15 -0.46 -7.89
N ASN A 106 4.76 -0.97 -8.95
CA ASN A 106 4.83 -2.41 -9.20
C ASN A 106 5.71 -3.10 -8.15
N CYS A 107 5.40 -4.36 -7.90
CA CYS A 107 6.19 -5.27 -7.08
C CYS A 107 6.10 -6.68 -7.65
N ASN A 108 7.11 -7.48 -7.31
CA ASN A 108 7.33 -8.84 -7.83
C ASN A 108 7.52 -8.90 -9.35
N GLU A 109 8.67 -9.42 -9.75
CA GLU A 109 9.04 -9.60 -11.17
C GLU A 109 9.17 -11.07 -11.55
N ASN A 110 9.30 -11.95 -10.55
CA ASN A 110 9.41 -13.39 -10.76
C ASN A 110 8.11 -13.94 -11.35
N LEU A 111 8.24 -14.88 -12.28
CA LEU A 111 7.11 -15.59 -12.86
C LEU A 111 6.40 -16.45 -11.79
N CYS A 112 5.13 -16.76 -12.04
CA CYS A 112 4.36 -17.64 -11.17
C CYS A 112 4.62 -19.11 -11.52
N PRO A 113 4.67 -20.01 -10.51
CA PRO A 113 4.68 -21.44 -10.74
C PRO A 113 3.53 -21.88 -11.65
N VAL A 114 3.83 -22.66 -12.69
CA VAL A 114 2.83 -23.29 -13.55
C VAL A 114 2.81 -24.77 -13.22
N ASN A 115 1.69 -25.26 -12.68
CA ASN A 115 1.53 -26.69 -12.40
C ASN A 115 1.24 -27.45 -13.70
N GLY A 116 1.85 -28.61 -13.84
CA GLY A 116 1.66 -29.49 -14.99
C GLY A 116 0.25 -30.01 -15.12
N GLY A 117 -0.27 -30.00 -16.34
CA GLY A 117 -1.52 -30.64 -16.71
C GLY A 117 -1.31 -31.70 -17.77
N TRP A 118 -2.08 -32.79 -17.65
CA TRP A 118 -2.07 -33.86 -18.63
C TRP A 118 -2.68 -33.39 -19.95
N SER A 119 -2.04 -33.72 -21.06
CA SER A 119 -2.67 -33.72 -22.37
C SER A 119 -3.74 -34.81 -22.45
N ASN A 120 -4.58 -34.73 -23.47
CA ASN A 120 -5.47 -35.83 -23.81
C ASN A 120 -4.65 -37.08 -24.12
N TYR A 121 -5.20 -38.25 -23.80
CA TYR A 121 -4.58 -39.50 -24.25
C TYR A 121 -4.53 -39.55 -25.78
N GLY A 122 -3.41 -40.05 -26.30
CA GLY A 122 -3.32 -40.50 -27.68
C GLY A 122 -4.22 -41.70 -27.96
N ALA A 123 -4.20 -42.14 -29.22
CA ALA A 123 -4.91 -43.34 -29.63
C ALA A 123 -4.38 -44.58 -28.89
N TRP A 124 -5.25 -45.58 -28.72
CA TRP A 124 -4.82 -46.91 -28.31
C TRP A 124 -3.91 -47.53 -29.37
N THR A 125 -2.86 -48.20 -28.93
CA THR A 125 -2.09 -49.11 -29.78
C THR A 125 -2.95 -50.29 -30.23
N SER A 126 -2.52 -50.94 -31.32
CA SER A 126 -3.10 -52.21 -31.73
C SER A 126 -2.95 -53.26 -30.63
N CYS A 127 -3.90 -54.20 -30.56
CA CYS A 127 -3.80 -55.29 -29.61
C CYS A 127 -2.53 -56.12 -29.88
N ASN A 128 -1.76 -56.40 -28.83
CA ASN A 128 -0.50 -57.14 -28.95
C ASN A 128 -0.69 -58.62 -29.33
N LYS A 129 -1.90 -59.16 -29.19
CA LYS A 129 -2.28 -60.51 -29.59
C LYS A 129 -3.45 -60.49 -30.55
N PRO A 130 -3.42 -61.28 -31.64
CA PRO A 130 -4.54 -61.38 -32.57
C PRO A 130 -5.70 -62.20 -31.99
N CYS A 131 -5.41 -63.11 -31.05
CA CYS A 131 -6.38 -63.96 -30.35
C CYS A 131 -5.81 -64.36 -28.97
N GLY A 132 -6.69 -64.81 -28.08
CA GLY A 132 -6.36 -64.98 -26.66
C GLY A 132 -6.12 -63.63 -25.99
N THR A 133 -6.44 -63.55 -24.69
CA THR A 133 -6.39 -62.29 -23.92
C THR A 133 -5.08 -61.52 -24.14
N GLY A 134 -5.18 -60.41 -24.87
CA GLY A 134 -4.12 -59.47 -25.21
C GLY A 134 -4.26 -58.15 -24.46
N GLN A 135 -3.33 -57.24 -24.72
CA GLN A 135 -3.31 -55.89 -24.14
C GLN A 135 -3.05 -54.83 -25.22
N LYS A 136 -3.68 -53.68 -25.02
CA LYS A 136 -3.45 -52.44 -25.76
C LYS A 136 -3.09 -51.35 -24.76
N THR A 137 -2.35 -50.35 -25.21
CA THR A 137 -1.86 -49.25 -24.37
C THR A 137 -2.12 -47.91 -25.03
N ARG A 138 -2.25 -46.85 -24.25
CA ARG A 138 -2.26 -45.47 -24.74
C ARG A 138 -1.48 -44.59 -23.78
N SER A 139 -0.93 -43.50 -24.30
CA SER A 139 -0.10 -42.57 -23.53
C SER A 139 -0.63 -41.14 -23.61
N ARG A 140 -0.24 -40.33 -22.63
CA ARG A 140 -0.46 -38.88 -22.56
C ARG A 140 0.81 -38.21 -22.04
N THR A 141 0.92 -36.91 -22.23
CA THR A 141 2.10 -36.10 -21.86
C THR A 141 1.73 -35.02 -20.85
N CYS A 142 2.66 -34.66 -19.97
CA CYS A 142 2.46 -33.58 -19.00
C CYS A 142 2.81 -32.23 -19.64
N THR A 143 2.05 -31.83 -20.66
CA THR A 143 2.36 -30.66 -21.50
C THR A 143 1.18 -29.71 -21.69
N ASN A 144 0.09 -29.91 -20.95
CA ASN A 144 -1.12 -29.10 -21.06
C ASN A 144 -1.59 -28.54 -19.70
N PRO A 145 -0.86 -27.60 -19.09
CA PRO A 145 0.43 -27.03 -19.54
C PRO A 145 1.64 -27.84 -19.05
N SER A 146 2.83 -27.57 -19.58
CA SER A 146 4.08 -28.10 -19.03
C SER A 146 4.39 -27.42 -17.68
N PRO A 147 4.85 -28.14 -16.65
CA PRO A 147 5.28 -27.53 -15.40
C PRO A 147 6.44 -26.55 -15.62
N SER A 148 6.41 -25.39 -14.96
CA SER A 148 7.50 -24.41 -14.99
C SER A 148 7.57 -23.58 -13.69
N GLU A 149 8.68 -22.85 -13.50
CA GLU A 149 8.85 -21.90 -12.38
C GLU A 149 8.62 -22.53 -11.00
N GLY A 150 9.04 -23.79 -10.83
CA GLY A 150 8.85 -24.56 -9.60
C GLY A 150 7.43 -25.13 -9.40
N GLY A 151 6.59 -25.10 -10.43
CA GLY A 151 5.27 -25.72 -10.41
C GLY A 151 5.33 -27.24 -10.32
N SER A 152 4.27 -27.83 -9.79
CA SER A 152 4.18 -29.28 -9.55
C SER A 152 4.09 -30.07 -10.84
N ALA A 153 4.72 -31.25 -10.90
CA ALA A 153 4.54 -32.21 -11.98
C ALA A 153 3.11 -32.80 -11.98
N CYS A 154 2.69 -33.35 -13.13
CA CYS A 154 1.39 -34.00 -13.24
C CYS A 154 1.28 -35.21 -12.30
N LYS A 155 0.16 -35.30 -11.58
CA LYS A 155 -0.12 -36.43 -10.69
C LYS A 155 -0.69 -37.61 -11.50
N GLY A 156 -0.19 -38.82 -11.25
CA GLY A 156 -0.63 -40.07 -11.89
C GLY A 156 0.31 -40.57 -12.98
N THR A 157 -0.11 -41.61 -13.71
CA THR A 157 0.72 -42.23 -14.77
C THR A 157 0.45 -41.63 -16.15
N ALA A 158 1.49 -41.63 -16.99
CA ALA A 158 1.44 -41.21 -18.39
C ALA A 158 0.83 -42.29 -19.30
N THR A 159 0.89 -43.56 -18.90
CA THR A 159 0.43 -44.70 -19.70
C THR A 159 -0.77 -45.35 -19.06
N GLN A 160 -1.73 -45.75 -19.90
CA GLN A 160 -2.86 -46.59 -19.53
C GLN A 160 -2.84 -47.86 -20.37
N SER A 161 -3.16 -48.98 -19.73
CA SER A 161 -3.29 -50.29 -20.38
C SER A 161 -4.71 -50.81 -20.23
N ASP A 162 -5.18 -51.55 -21.23
CA ASP A 162 -6.50 -52.18 -21.24
C ASP A 162 -6.43 -53.52 -21.97
N VAL A 163 -7.35 -54.42 -21.65
CA VAL A 163 -7.44 -55.76 -22.25
C VAL A 163 -8.08 -55.68 -23.63
N CYS A 164 -7.64 -56.54 -24.55
CA CYS A 164 -8.21 -56.66 -25.89
C CYS A 164 -8.21 -58.12 -26.37
N ASN A 165 -9.03 -58.42 -27.38
CA ASN A 165 -9.11 -59.73 -28.05
C ASN A 165 -9.29 -60.93 -27.10
N ALA A 166 -10.33 -60.92 -26.27
CA ALA A 166 -10.63 -61.99 -25.30
C ALA A 166 -11.12 -63.32 -25.93
N LYS A 167 -11.26 -63.40 -27.26
CA LYS A 167 -11.69 -64.64 -27.93
C LYS A 167 -10.57 -65.68 -27.94
N PRO A 168 -10.84 -66.97 -27.67
CA PRO A 168 -9.83 -68.03 -27.77
C PRO A 168 -9.19 -68.09 -29.15
N CYS A 169 -7.93 -68.53 -29.20
CA CYS A 169 -7.25 -68.79 -30.47
C CYS A 169 -7.77 -70.06 -31.14
N PRO A 170 -7.83 -70.12 -32.48
CA PRO A 170 -8.16 -71.34 -33.20
C PRO A 170 -7.24 -72.51 -32.78
N GLY A 171 -7.81 -73.67 -32.49
CA GLY A 171 -7.05 -74.86 -32.10
C GLY A 171 -6.69 -74.96 -30.61
N GLN A 172 -7.25 -74.10 -29.76
CA GLN A 172 -7.20 -74.20 -28.30
C GLN A 172 -8.58 -74.67 -27.80
N TYR A 173 -8.88 -75.96 -27.99
CA TYR A 173 -10.08 -76.64 -27.46
C TYR A 173 -9.65 -77.81 -26.60
#